data_AF-M2VPI9-F1
#
_entry.id   AF-M2VPI9-F1
#
_cell.length_a   1.000
_cell.length_b   1.000
_cell.length_c   1.000
_cell.angle_alpha   90.00
_cell.angle_beta   90.00
_cell.angle_gamma   90.00
#
_symmetry.space_group_name_H-M   'P 1'
#
loop_
_entity.id
_entity.type
_entity.pdbx_description
1 polymer ?
#
loop_
_entity_poly.entity_id
_entity_poly.type
_entity_poly.pdbx_seq_one_letter_code
_entity_poly.pdbx_strand_id
1 'polypeptide(L)'
;MRKPRRSRRFVIGAAIASVLAIAGSTLGRHALRLVHNASDSVPTGWYRIEPADRVAVGDIVLVQLPAEVTALAARRGYLPSGVPLLKSVIARSGQKVCVVGSRIRVDGTTVAQALEQDRAGRAMPRWTGCRALGAEELMLIAPGNAESFDSRYFGPVTLDAVIGKARRVQLN
;
A
#
# COMPACT_ATOMS: atom_id res chain seq x y z
N MET A 1 16.91 -7.47 65.16
CA MET A 1 16.63 -7.99 63.80
C MET A 1 15.97 -6.89 62.95
N ARG A 2 16.70 -6.23 62.04
CA ARG A 2 16.19 -5.12 61.19
C ARG A 2 15.90 -5.66 59.79
N LYS A 3 14.62 -5.88 59.46
CA LYS A 3 14.15 -6.44 58.17
C LYS A 3 14.62 -5.54 56.99
N PRO A 4 15.06 -6.10 55.84
CA PRO A 4 15.80 -5.36 54.83
C PRO A 4 14.86 -4.45 54.02
N ARG A 5 14.71 -3.19 54.46
CA ARG A 5 13.99 -2.13 53.71
C ARG A 5 14.57 -1.90 52.30
N ARG A 6 15.83 -2.26 52.06
CA ARG A 6 16.52 -2.17 50.76
C ARG A 6 15.97 -3.16 49.72
N SER A 7 15.61 -4.39 50.10
CA SER A 7 15.15 -5.39 49.11
C SER A 7 13.77 -5.02 48.55
N ARG A 8 12.88 -4.49 49.39
CA ARG A 8 11.53 -4.08 48.98
C ARG A 8 11.56 -2.92 47.99
N ARG A 9 12.47 -1.94 48.18
CA ARG A 9 12.68 -0.83 47.22
C ARG A 9 13.26 -1.31 45.89
N PHE A 10 14.17 -2.28 45.93
CA PHE A 10 14.76 -2.88 44.73
C PHE A 10 13.73 -3.67 43.93
N VAL A 11 12.88 -4.46 44.61
CA VAL A 11 11.77 -5.20 43.99
C VAL A 11 10.74 -4.25 43.37
N ILE A 12 10.37 -3.17 44.05
CA ILE A 12 9.45 -2.16 43.51
C ILE A 12 10.07 -1.45 42.28
N GLY A 13 11.35 -1.07 42.36
CA GLY A 13 12.06 -0.45 41.24
C GLY A 13 12.15 -1.36 40.01
N ALA A 14 12.47 -2.64 40.22
CA ALA A 14 12.51 -3.65 39.16
C ALA A 14 11.12 -3.84 38.52
N ALA A 15 10.06 -3.94 39.33
CA ALA A 15 8.69 -4.08 38.82
C ALA A 15 8.25 -2.88 37.97
N ILE A 16 8.56 -1.65 38.40
CA ILE A 16 8.26 -0.43 37.63
C ILE A 16 9.04 -0.43 36.30
N ALA A 17 10.33 -0.77 36.33
CA ALA A 17 11.15 -0.85 35.12
C ALA A 17 10.61 -1.90 34.13
N SER A 18 10.16 -3.06 34.63
CA SER A 18 9.54 -4.10 33.79
C SER A 18 8.23 -3.62 33.16
N VAL A 19 7.36 -2.94 33.92
CA VAL A 19 6.10 -2.38 33.41
C VAL A 19 6.38 -1.31 32.34
N LEU A 20 7.36 -0.42 32.57
CA LEU A 20 7.77 0.59 31.60
C LEU A 20 8.38 -0.02 30.33
N ALA A 21 9.19 -1.07 30.46
CA ALA A 21 9.77 -1.77 29.32
C ALA A 21 8.68 -2.47 28.47
N ILE A 22 7.71 -3.12 29.11
CA ILE A 22 6.58 -3.76 28.43
C ILE A 22 5.72 -2.68 27.74
N ALA A 23 5.36 -1.59 28.42
CA ALA A 23 4.57 -0.50 27.85
C ALA A 23 5.29 0.20 26.69
N GLY A 24 6.59 0.47 26.80
CA GLY A 24 7.37 1.05 25.70
C GLY A 24 7.43 0.13 24.48
N SER A 25 7.53 -1.18 24.69
CA SER A 25 7.57 -2.17 23.61
C SER A 25 6.26 -2.33 22.85
N THR A 26 5.11 -2.05 23.48
CA THR A 26 3.79 -2.11 22.83
C THR A 26 3.47 -0.82 22.07
N LEU A 27 3.84 0.35 22.60
CA LEU A 27 3.65 1.63 21.90
C LEU A 27 4.42 1.70 20.57
N GLY A 28 5.65 1.19 20.53
CA GLY A 28 6.44 1.15 19.29
C GLY A 28 5.85 0.29 18.18
N ARG A 29 5.05 -0.73 18.53
CA ARG A 29 4.37 -1.63 17.58
C ARG A 29 3.08 -1.04 17.00
N HIS A 30 2.54 0.00 17.62
CA HIS A 30 1.28 0.65 17.23
C HIS A 30 1.46 2.14 16.91
N ALA A 31 2.65 2.55 16.43
CA ALA A 31 2.83 3.90 15.91
C ALA A 31 1.79 4.15 14.81
N LEU A 32 0.81 5.02 15.10
CA LEU A 32 -0.24 5.40 14.16
C LEU A 32 0.43 6.01 12.92
N ARG A 33 0.38 5.29 11.80
CA ARG A 33 0.87 5.78 10.52
C ARG A 33 -0.29 6.43 9.78
N LEU A 34 -0.28 7.75 9.68
CA LEU A 34 -1.24 8.51 8.89
C LEU A 34 -0.60 8.98 7.59
N VAL A 35 -1.34 8.83 6.49
CA VAL A 35 -0.96 9.33 5.16
C VAL A 35 -2.10 10.16 4.60
N HIS A 36 -1.77 11.33 4.05
CA HIS A 36 -2.72 12.15 3.33
C HIS A 36 -2.65 11.86 1.84
N ASN A 37 -3.77 11.48 1.23
CA ASN A 37 -3.89 11.34 -0.21
C ASN A 37 -4.36 12.65 -0.85
N ALA A 38 -3.46 13.30 -1.56
CA ALA A 38 -3.72 14.54 -2.31
C ALA A 38 -4.09 14.28 -3.79
N SER A 39 -4.16 13.01 -4.22
CA SER A 39 -4.44 12.64 -5.62
C SER A 39 -5.82 12.00 -5.77
N ASP A 40 -6.42 12.09 -6.96
CA ASP A 40 -7.70 11.46 -7.27
C ASP A 40 -7.58 9.95 -7.59
N SER A 41 -6.54 9.28 -7.08
CA SER A 41 -6.33 7.84 -7.30
C SER A 41 -7.21 6.96 -6.41
N VAL A 42 -7.46 7.42 -5.19
CA VAL A 42 -8.48 6.93 -4.26
C VAL A 42 -9.15 8.18 -3.66
N PRO A 43 -10.25 8.08 -2.89
CA PRO A 43 -10.84 9.27 -2.29
C PRO A 43 -9.79 10.11 -1.54
N THR A 44 -9.83 11.43 -1.73
CA THR A 44 -8.88 12.35 -1.07
C THR A 44 -9.09 12.37 0.45
N GLY A 45 -8.02 12.73 1.17
CA GLY A 45 -8.03 12.89 2.62
C GLY A 45 -7.08 11.93 3.36
N TRP A 46 -7.32 11.78 4.66
CA TRP A 46 -6.45 11.03 5.56
C TRP A 46 -6.75 9.54 5.58
N TYR A 47 -5.69 8.75 5.61
CA TYR A 47 -5.73 7.30 5.73
C TYR A 47 -4.87 6.85 6.89
N ARG A 48 -5.41 5.93 7.70
CA ARG A 48 -4.66 5.16 8.68
C ARG A 48 -4.06 3.93 8.00
N ILE A 49 -2.78 3.71 8.20
CA ILE A 49 -2.06 2.56 7.66
C ILE A 49 -2.00 1.46 8.73
N GLU A 50 -2.48 0.28 8.35
CA GLU A 50 -2.58 -0.92 9.17
C GLU A 50 -1.67 -2.01 8.61
N PRO A 51 -1.25 -2.99 9.44
CA PRO A 51 -0.53 -4.17 8.96
C PRO A 51 -1.25 -4.86 7.79
N ALA A 52 -0.48 -5.34 6.81
CA ALA A 52 -0.98 -5.96 5.59
C ALA A 52 -1.00 -7.51 5.68
N ASP A 53 -1.26 -8.09 6.86
CA ASP A 53 -1.23 -9.55 7.09
C ASP A 53 -2.10 -10.33 6.09
N ARG A 54 -3.20 -9.72 5.65
CA ARG A 54 -4.06 -10.20 4.56
C ARG A 54 -4.55 -9.04 3.73
N VAL A 55 -4.24 -9.06 2.43
CA VAL A 55 -4.74 -8.12 1.43
C VAL A 55 -5.82 -8.79 0.58
N ALA A 56 -6.99 -8.16 0.45
CA ALA A 56 -8.10 -8.64 -0.35
C ALA A 56 -8.41 -7.73 -1.54
N VAL A 57 -9.14 -8.25 -2.53
CA VAL A 57 -9.72 -7.41 -3.59
C VAL A 57 -10.64 -6.38 -2.95
N GLY A 58 -10.54 -5.12 -3.38
CA GLY A 58 -11.26 -3.98 -2.83
C GLY A 58 -10.55 -3.27 -1.68
N ASP A 59 -9.51 -3.86 -1.08
CA ASP A 59 -8.68 -3.11 -0.13
C ASP A 59 -7.92 -1.97 -0.84
N ILE A 60 -7.73 -0.87 -0.13
CA ILE A 60 -6.77 0.18 -0.51
C ILE A 60 -5.47 -0.14 0.20
N VAL A 61 -4.36 -0.08 -0.53
CA VAL A 61 -3.01 -0.36 -0.01
C VAL A 61 -2.09 0.83 -0.25
N LEU A 62 -1.19 1.07 0.70
CA LEU A 62 -0.04 1.96 0.53
C LEU A 62 1.13 1.13 0.00
N VAL A 63 1.67 1.53 -1.14
CA VAL A 63 2.65 0.73 -1.88
C VAL A 63 3.86 1.56 -2.23
N GLN A 64 5.03 0.97 -2.01
CA GLN A 64 6.30 1.46 -2.55
C GLN A 64 6.53 0.82 -3.91
N LEU A 65 6.52 1.60 -4.98
CA LEU A 65 6.70 1.06 -6.33
C LEU A 65 8.13 0.51 -6.53
N PRO A 66 8.30 -0.50 -7.41
CA PRO A 66 9.61 -0.94 -7.87
C PRO A 66 10.45 0.21 -8.43
N ALA A 67 11.77 0.13 -8.30
CA ALA A 67 12.69 1.22 -8.58
C ALA A 67 12.56 1.77 -10.02
N GLU A 68 12.39 0.88 -10.99
CA GLU A 68 12.22 1.23 -12.41
C GLU A 68 10.91 2.01 -12.65
N VAL A 69 9.83 1.63 -11.97
CA VAL A 69 8.53 2.29 -12.05
C VAL A 69 8.58 3.65 -11.37
N THR A 70 9.19 3.74 -10.18
CA THR A 70 9.43 4.99 -9.46
C THR A 70 10.28 5.96 -10.29
N ALA A 71 11.35 5.47 -10.91
CA ALA A 71 12.22 6.30 -11.72
C ALA A 71 11.48 6.89 -12.93
N LEU A 72 10.64 6.09 -13.60
CA LEU A 72 9.79 6.61 -14.69
C LEU A 72 8.79 7.65 -14.18
N ALA A 73 8.08 7.35 -13.09
CA ALA A 73 7.09 8.25 -12.50
C ALA A 73 7.71 9.59 -12.10
N ALA A 74 8.90 9.57 -11.49
CA ALA A 74 9.63 10.78 -11.11
C ALA A 74 10.08 11.58 -12.34
N ARG A 75 10.71 10.93 -13.33
CA ARG A 75 11.13 11.60 -14.58
C ARG A 75 9.97 12.24 -15.32
N ARG A 76 8.78 11.64 -15.28
CA ARG A 76 7.58 12.15 -15.96
C ARG A 76 6.74 13.11 -15.11
N GLY A 77 7.10 13.32 -13.85
CA GLY A 77 6.37 14.21 -12.92
C GLY A 77 5.05 13.63 -12.41
N TYR A 78 4.87 12.30 -12.48
CA TYR A 78 3.66 11.63 -11.99
C TYR A 78 3.67 11.46 -10.48
N LEU A 79 4.84 11.15 -9.92
CA LEU A 79 5.05 10.88 -8.50
C LEU A 79 6.52 11.15 -8.16
N PRO A 80 6.84 11.94 -7.12
CA PRO A 80 8.22 12.14 -6.70
C PRO A 80 8.90 10.83 -6.27
N SER A 81 10.22 10.77 -6.41
CA SER A 81 10.99 9.58 -6.02
C SER A 81 10.82 9.26 -4.53
N GLY A 82 10.68 7.97 -4.21
CA GLY A 82 10.54 7.49 -2.84
C GLY A 82 9.21 7.79 -2.16
N VAL A 83 8.25 8.43 -2.85
CA VAL A 83 6.90 8.66 -2.31
C VAL A 83 6.04 7.43 -2.58
N PRO A 84 5.50 6.75 -1.55
CA PRO A 84 4.53 5.68 -1.74
C PRO A 84 3.19 6.24 -2.22
N LEU A 85 2.39 5.41 -2.90
CA LEU A 85 1.06 5.80 -3.37
C LEU A 85 -0.02 4.85 -2.87
N LEU A 86 -1.26 5.37 -2.80
CA LEU A 86 -2.44 4.58 -2.50
C LEU A 86 -3.08 4.08 -3.80
N LYS A 87 -3.45 2.80 -3.83
CA LYS A 87 -4.23 2.18 -4.92
C LYS A 87 -5.18 1.13 -4.38
N SER A 88 -6.24 0.85 -5.14
CA SER A 88 -7.17 -0.24 -4.83
C SER A 88 -6.69 -1.54 -5.45
N VAL A 89 -6.83 -2.65 -4.71
CA VAL A 89 -6.53 -3.99 -5.20
C VAL A 89 -7.70 -4.49 -6.06
N ILE A 90 -7.45 -4.79 -7.33
CA ILE A 90 -8.49 -5.26 -8.27
C ILE A 90 -8.36 -6.75 -8.62
N ALA A 91 -7.18 -7.33 -8.40
CA ALA A 91 -6.95 -8.76 -8.52
C ALA A 91 -5.80 -9.19 -7.63
N ARG A 92 -5.80 -10.47 -7.25
CA ARG A 92 -4.73 -11.11 -6.47
C ARG A 92 -4.42 -12.51 -6.99
N SER A 93 -3.42 -13.16 -6.40
CA SER A 93 -3.04 -14.56 -6.62
C SER A 93 -4.17 -15.48 -7.09
N GLY A 94 -3.92 -16.22 -8.16
CA GLY A 94 -4.82 -17.19 -8.75
C GLY A 94 -5.80 -16.60 -9.78
N GLN A 95 -6.13 -15.30 -9.69
CA GLN A 95 -7.01 -14.66 -10.67
C GLN A 95 -6.28 -14.44 -12.01
N LYS A 96 -7.01 -14.62 -13.12
CA LYS A 96 -6.47 -14.46 -14.47
C LYS A 96 -6.61 -13.02 -14.94
N VAL A 97 -5.48 -12.39 -15.26
CA VAL A 97 -5.43 -11.01 -15.75
C VAL A 97 -5.00 -11.03 -17.21
N CYS A 98 -5.83 -10.44 -18.08
CA CYS A 98 -5.58 -10.38 -19.51
C CYS A 98 -5.72 -8.97 -20.07
N VAL A 99 -4.79 -8.60 -20.94
CA VAL A 99 -4.82 -7.35 -21.71
C VAL A 99 -5.34 -7.64 -23.11
N VAL A 100 -6.45 -6.99 -23.48
CA VAL A 100 -7.06 -7.10 -24.83
C VAL A 100 -7.21 -5.69 -25.40
N GLY A 101 -6.35 -5.35 -26.37
CA GLY A 101 -6.21 -3.97 -26.82
C GLY A 101 -5.71 -3.08 -25.68
N SER A 102 -6.50 -2.07 -25.30
CA SER A 102 -6.24 -1.21 -24.14
C SER A 102 -6.98 -1.63 -22.87
N ARG A 103 -7.78 -2.71 -22.92
CA ARG A 103 -8.63 -3.14 -21.79
C ARG A 103 -7.89 -4.15 -20.91
N ILE A 104 -7.95 -3.93 -19.61
CA ILE A 104 -7.52 -4.90 -18.59
C ILE A 104 -8.76 -5.69 -18.15
N ARG A 105 -8.66 -7.02 -18.23
CA ARG A 105 -9.70 -7.94 -17.79
C ARG A 105 -9.20 -8.80 -16.64
N VAL A 106 -10.02 -8.99 -15.62
CA VAL A 106 -9.81 -9.93 -14.51
C VAL A 106 -10.89 -11.00 -14.59
N ASP A 107 -10.49 -12.25 -14.69
CA ASP A 107 -11.38 -13.41 -14.82
C ASP A 107 -12.46 -13.24 -15.91
N GLY A 108 -12.07 -12.56 -17.00
CA GLY A 108 -12.94 -12.27 -18.13
C GLY A 108 -13.75 -10.97 -18.01
N THR A 109 -13.78 -10.29 -16.87
CA THR A 109 -14.50 -9.02 -16.72
C THR A 109 -13.58 -7.83 -16.97
N THR A 110 -13.97 -6.89 -17.83
CA THR A 110 -13.20 -5.64 -18.02
C THR A 110 -13.31 -4.79 -16.77
N VAL A 111 -12.17 -4.45 -16.18
CA VAL A 111 -12.08 -3.66 -14.95
C VAL A 111 -11.44 -2.29 -15.15
N ALA A 112 -10.67 -2.12 -16.23
CA ALA A 112 -10.03 -0.85 -16.53
C ALA A 112 -9.64 -0.73 -18.01
N GLN A 113 -9.36 0.50 -18.44
CA GLN A 113 -8.80 0.81 -19.75
C GLN A 113 -7.56 1.69 -19.57
N ALA A 114 -6.48 1.33 -20.27
CA ALA A 114 -5.23 2.08 -20.34
C ALA A 114 -5.34 3.18 -21.39
N LEU A 115 -4.84 4.38 -21.06
CA LEU A 115 -4.69 5.46 -22.02
C LEU A 115 -3.45 5.24 -22.88
N GLU A 116 -3.48 5.75 -24.12
CA GLU A 116 -2.33 5.67 -25.01
C GLU A 116 -1.28 6.73 -24.68
N GLN A 117 -1.72 7.88 -24.20
CA GLN A 117 -0.89 9.04 -23.89
C GLN A 117 -1.29 9.63 -22.54
N ASP A 118 -0.34 10.29 -21.88
CA ASP A 118 -0.63 11.11 -20.69
C ASP A 118 -1.11 12.52 -21.06
N ARG A 119 -1.41 13.34 -20.05
CA ARG A 119 -1.84 14.73 -20.21
C ARG A 119 -0.83 15.63 -20.95
N ALA A 120 0.42 15.21 -21.04
CA ALA A 120 1.47 15.92 -21.78
C ALA A 120 1.69 15.35 -23.20
N GLY A 121 0.80 14.46 -23.68
CA GLY A 121 0.90 13.83 -25.00
C GLY A 121 1.99 12.76 -25.11
N ARG A 122 2.57 12.32 -24.00
CA ARG A 122 3.65 11.32 -24.00
C ARG A 122 3.04 9.93 -23.99
N ALA A 123 3.53 9.05 -24.86
CA ALA A 123 3.09 7.64 -24.91
C ALA A 123 3.22 6.96 -23.54
N MET A 124 2.16 6.30 -23.09
CA MET A 124 2.13 5.54 -21.85
C MET A 124 2.78 4.17 -22.04
N PRO A 125 3.58 3.69 -21.06
CA PRO A 125 4.06 2.31 -21.10
C PRO A 125 2.85 1.37 -20.99
N ARG A 126 2.95 0.17 -21.57
CA ARG A 126 1.87 -0.81 -21.51
C ARG A 126 2.38 -2.11 -20.92
N TRP A 127 1.73 -2.57 -19.86
CA TRP A 127 1.82 -3.96 -19.49
C TRP A 127 0.98 -4.79 -20.46
N THR A 128 1.47 -5.96 -20.84
CA THR A 128 0.79 -6.90 -21.73
C THR A 128 0.87 -8.30 -21.12
N GLY A 129 -0.10 -9.14 -21.46
CA GLY A 129 -0.13 -10.52 -20.99
C GLY A 129 -1.55 -11.04 -20.80
N CYS A 130 -1.67 -12.36 -20.65
CA CYS A 130 -2.90 -13.03 -20.27
C CYS A 130 -2.55 -14.26 -19.42
N ARG A 131 -2.41 -14.06 -18.11
CA ARG A 131 -1.92 -15.08 -17.19
C ARG A 131 -2.58 -14.98 -15.81
N ALA A 132 -2.55 -16.08 -15.07
CA ALA A 132 -2.85 -16.05 -13.65
C ALA A 132 -1.79 -15.23 -12.90
N LEU A 133 -2.23 -14.54 -11.85
CA LEU A 133 -1.33 -13.91 -10.88
C LEU A 133 -0.67 -14.97 -10.00
N GLY A 134 0.62 -14.84 -9.76
CA GLY A 134 1.37 -15.65 -8.82
C GLY A 134 0.95 -15.41 -7.37
N ALA A 135 1.45 -16.27 -6.47
CA ALA A 135 1.06 -16.30 -5.05
C ALA A 135 1.15 -14.93 -4.35
N GLU A 136 2.17 -14.17 -4.70
CA GLU A 136 2.49 -12.89 -4.07
C GLU A 136 2.12 -11.68 -4.94
N GLU A 137 1.42 -11.87 -6.05
CA GLU A 137 1.12 -10.78 -6.99
C GLU A 137 -0.26 -10.16 -6.77
N LEU A 138 -0.30 -8.85 -6.95
CA LEU A 138 -1.49 -8.01 -6.91
C LEU A 138 -1.56 -7.16 -8.18
N MET A 139 -2.78 -6.88 -8.63
CA MET A 139 -3.05 -5.79 -9.56
C MET A 139 -3.67 -4.62 -8.81
N LEU A 140 -3.10 -3.44 -9.02
CA LEU A 140 -3.47 -2.22 -8.33
C LEU A 140 -3.98 -1.19 -9.33
N ILE A 141 -5.21 -0.70 -9.15
CA ILE A 141 -5.81 0.30 -10.04
C ILE A 141 -6.50 1.37 -9.18
N ALA A 142 -6.58 2.59 -9.70
CA ALA A 142 -7.50 3.61 -9.21
C ALA A 142 -8.86 3.46 -9.92
N PRO A 143 -9.90 2.91 -9.27
CA PRO A 143 -11.20 2.74 -9.90
C PRO A 143 -11.78 4.09 -10.30
N GLY A 144 -12.31 4.20 -11.53
CA GLY A 144 -12.94 5.43 -12.02
C GLY A 144 -11.98 6.55 -12.46
N ASN A 145 -10.67 6.40 -12.29
CA ASN A 145 -9.70 7.39 -12.77
C ASN A 145 -8.87 6.83 -13.93
N ALA A 146 -9.24 7.21 -15.17
CA ALA A 146 -8.55 6.77 -16.38
C ALA A 146 -7.07 7.22 -16.44
N GLU A 147 -6.74 8.37 -15.84
CA GLU A 147 -5.43 9.02 -15.95
C GLU A 147 -4.43 8.58 -14.87
N SER A 148 -4.90 7.86 -13.84
CA SER A 148 -4.06 7.37 -12.76
C SER A 148 -2.93 6.44 -13.26
N PHE A 149 -1.68 6.75 -12.91
CA PHE A 149 -0.55 5.86 -13.12
C PHE A 149 -0.62 4.67 -12.12
N ASP A 150 -0.93 3.48 -12.63
CA ASP A 150 -1.14 2.24 -11.88
C ASP A 150 -0.86 0.96 -12.71
N SER A 151 -1.29 -0.23 -12.25
CA SER A 151 -0.95 -1.53 -12.85
C SER A 151 -1.42 -1.72 -14.30
N ARG A 152 -2.24 -0.83 -14.85
CA ARG A 152 -2.47 -0.76 -16.31
C ARG A 152 -1.17 -0.60 -17.10
N TYR A 153 -0.22 0.11 -16.52
CA TYR A 153 0.97 0.59 -17.20
C TYR A 153 2.23 -0.16 -16.78
N PHE A 154 2.36 -0.46 -15.48
CA PHE A 154 3.52 -1.20 -14.94
C PHE A 154 3.23 -2.66 -14.60
N GLY A 155 1.98 -3.12 -14.69
CA GLY A 155 1.61 -4.51 -14.46
C GLY A 155 1.45 -4.89 -12.99
N PRO A 156 1.46 -6.20 -12.69
CA PRO A 156 1.36 -6.71 -11.33
C PRO A 156 2.50 -6.21 -10.44
N VAL A 157 2.22 -6.05 -9.15
CA VAL A 157 3.23 -5.79 -8.12
C VAL A 157 3.20 -6.91 -7.09
N THR A 158 4.30 -7.10 -6.40
CA THR A 158 4.45 -8.12 -5.36
C THR A 158 3.99 -7.61 -3.99
N LEU A 159 3.63 -8.52 -3.09
CA LEU A 159 3.16 -8.18 -1.73
C LEU A 159 4.23 -7.49 -0.87
N ASP A 160 5.51 -7.71 -1.14
CA ASP A 160 6.64 -7.03 -0.48
C ASP A 160 6.69 -5.52 -0.77
N ALA A 161 6.10 -5.06 -1.88
CA ALA A 161 5.93 -3.65 -2.20
C ALA A 161 4.88 -2.98 -1.30
N VAL A 162 4.02 -3.75 -0.63
CA VAL A 162 2.93 -3.24 0.22
C VAL A 162 3.47 -2.84 1.59
N ILE A 163 3.38 -1.54 1.91
CA ILE A 163 3.72 -1.01 3.23
C ILE A 163 2.62 -1.33 4.25
N GLY A 164 1.36 -1.30 3.83
CA GLY A 164 0.22 -1.54 4.70
C GLY A 164 -1.12 -1.36 4.00
N LYS A 165 -2.20 -1.82 4.64
CA LYS A 165 -3.57 -1.51 4.21
C LYS A 165 -3.94 -0.11 4.68
N ALA A 166 -4.62 0.64 3.84
CA ALA A 166 -5.04 2.01 4.12
C ALA A 166 -6.54 2.05 4.38
N ARG A 167 -6.93 2.51 5.56
CA ARG A 167 -8.33 2.77 5.94
C ARG A 167 -8.56 4.27 5.98
N ARG A 168 -9.52 4.75 5.18
CA ARG A 168 -9.88 6.17 5.16
C ARG A 168 -10.38 6.57 6.55
N VAL A 169 -9.84 7.66 7.07
CA VAL A 169 -10.33 8.28 8.30
C VAL A 169 -11.58 9.06 7.93
N GLN A 170 -12.69 8.70 8.59
CA GLN A 170 -13.93 9.46 8.51
C GLN A 170 -13.94 10.41 9.71
N LEU A 171 -14.02 11.71 9.44
CA LEU A 171 -14.31 12.70 10.46
C LEU A 171 -15.84 12.82 10.47
N ASN A 172 -16.46 12.25 11.50
CA ASN A 172 -17.89 12.41 11.75
C ASN A 172 -18.17 13.79 12.35
#